data_AF-A0A1G1ZHW1-F1
#
_entry.id   AF-A0A1G1ZHW1-F1
#
_cell.length_a   1.000
_cell.length_b   1.000
_cell.length_c   1.000
_cell.angle_alpha   90.00
_cell.angle_beta   90.00
_cell.angle_gamma   90.00
#
_symmetry.space_group_name_H-M   'P 1'
#
loop_
_entity.id
_entity.type
_entity.pdbx_description
1 polymer ?
#
loop_
_entity_poly.entity_id
_entity_poly.type
_entity_poly.pdbx_seq_one_letter_code
_entity_poly.pdbx_strand_id
1 'polypeptide(L)'
;MLKIIGALLVFVSLFAISPRVSAQSEALKSALREVSASVNNESGDKALKKVINFLSLQIDDLTKSLNAIKSISAEQEAIRQDFLDFLNESAKYLDGLVVGSGSDIKALANEINNWRENAYNQRVNKITEFLMVLQTKSLLKTADTRLVKIGSDLARLRDLKILKDDKAQFLFNESNILLVAAGDLTNQAELQLSTTTIIMDERKPGVRDLVFKALTKIQQAYKRFIEISGIILPRP
;
A
#
# COMPACT_ATOMS: atom_id res chain seq x y z
N MET A 1 8.56 -9.59 25.85
CA MET A 1 9.28 -9.82 24.57
C MET A 1 8.36 -10.21 23.41
N LEU A 2 7.35 -11.08 23.58
CA LEU A 2 6.44 -11.50 22.49
C LEU A 2 5.71 -10.35 21.75
N LYS A 3 5.38 -9.24 22.45
CA LYS A 3 4.62 -8.12 21.87
C LYS A 3 5.43 -7.15 21.00
N ILE A 4 6.77 -7.20 21.06
CA ILE A 4 7.66 -6.30 20.29
C ILE A 4 7.99 -6.94 18.93
N ILE A 5 8.15 -8.26 18.90
CA ILE A 5 8.34 -9.05 17.68
C ILE A 5 7.06 -9.04 16.83
N GLY A 6 5.87 -9.04 17.45
CA GLY A 6 4.60 -8.93 16.76
C GLY A 6 4.41 -7.64 15.94
N ALA A 7 4.99 -6.52 16.38
CA ALA A 7 4.89 -5.24 15.65
C ALA A 7 5.83 -5.17 14.43
N LEU A 8 6.95 -5.90 14.45
CA LEU A 8 7.85 -6.01 13.30
C LEU A 8 7.26 -6.92 12.20
N LEU A 9 6.50 -7.95 12.59
CA LEU A 9 5.75 -8.80 11.66
C LEU A 9 4.63 -8.04 10.94
N VAL A 10 4.01 -7.05 11.61
CA VAL A 10 3.05 -6.12 10.98
C VAL A 10 3.73 -5.22 9.95
N PHE A 11 5.00 -4.83 10.17
CA PHE A 11 5.77 -4.05 9.19
C PHE A 11 6.13 -4.85 7.94
N VAL A 12 6.45 -6.14 8.08
CA VAL A 12 6.74 -7.03 6.94
C VAL A 12 5.45 -7.37 6.16
N SER A 13 4.29 -7.43 6.82
CA SER A 13 3.01 -7.66 6.15
C SER A 13 2.39 -6.42 5.50
N LEU A 14 2.88 -5.20 5.77
CA LEU A 14 2.36 -3.95 5.17
C LEU A 14 3.17 -3.40 3.99
N PHE A 15 4.44 -3.80 3.81
CA PHE A 15 5.16 -3.55 2.54
C PHE A 15 4.64 -4.42 1.39
N ALA A 16 3.77 -5.36 1.73
CA ALA A 16 2.98 -6.14 0.81
C ALA A 16 1.72 -5.34 0.44
N ILE A 17 1.84 -4.41 -0.51
CA ILE A 17 0.88 -4.45 -1.63
C ILE A 17 1.02 -5.90 -2.11
N SER A 18 0.08 -6.74 -1.68
CA SER A 18 0.27 -8.17 -1.40
C SER A 18 1.29 -8.86 -2.32
N PRO A 19 2.19 -9.77 -1.89
CA PRO A 19 2.91 -10.65 -2.82
C PRO A 19 1.95 -11.34 -3.83
N ARG A 20 0.65 -11.37 -3.50
CA ARG A 20 -0.45 -11.70 -4.39
C ARG A 20 -0.64 -10.73 -5.57
N VAL A 21 -0.55 -9.41 -5.41
CA VAL A 21 -0.69 -8.40 -6.47
C VAL A 21 0.49 -8.44 -7.47
N SER A 22 1.72 -8.62 -6.98
CA SER A 22 2.89 -8.79 -7.87
C SER A 22 2.85 -10.12 -8.62
N ALA A 23 2.47 -11.21 -7.95
CA ALA A 23 2.26 -12.51 -8.58
C ALA A 23 1.09 -12.50 -9.59
N GLN A 24 -0.03 -11.82 -9.27
CA GLN A 24 -1.17 -11.63 -10.17
C GLN A 24 -0.80 -10.79 -11.38
N SER A 25 0.05 -9.75 -11.23
CA SER A 25 0.55 -8.93 -12.34
C SER A 25 1.40 -9.74 -13.32
N GLU A 26 2.35 -10.55 -12.84
CA GLU A 26 3.17 -11.38 -13.72
C GLU A 26 2.35 -12.53 -14.35
N ALA A 27 1.39 -13.10 -13.62
CA ALA A 27 0.45 -14.08 -14.17
C ALA A 27 -0.45 -13.47 -15.26
N LEU A 28 -0.89 -12.21 -15.08
CA LEU A 28 -1.67 -11.47 -16.06
C LEU A 28 -0.86 -11.17 -17.33
N LYS A 29 0.40 -10.70 -17.19
CA LYS A 29 1.30 -10.49 -18.33
C LYS A 29 1.57 -11.78 -19.09
N SER A 30 1.76 -12.88 -18.37
CA SER A 30 1.94 -14.21 -18.96
C SER A 30 0.70 -14.65 -19.75
N ALA A 31 -0.49 -14.49 -19.17
CA ALA A 31 -1.74 -14.83 -19.84
C ALA A 31 -1.98 -13.96 -21.09
N LEU A 32 -1.66 -12.66 -21.06
CA LEU A 32 -1.76 -11.78 -22.24
C LEU A 32 -0.81 -12.20 -23.37
N ARG A 33 0.39 -12.69 -23.03
CA ARG A 33 1.31 -13.28 -24.02
C ARG A 33 0.75 -14.57 -24.61
N GLU A 34 0.15 -15.43 -23.79
CA GLU A 34 -0.50 -16.69 -24.21
C GLU A 34 -1.65 -16.41 -25.19
N VAL A 35 -2.49 -15.41 -24.91
CA VAL A 35 -3.57 -14.96 -25.81
C VAL A 35 -3.03 -14.48 -27.16
N SER A 36 -1.94 -13.69 -27.13
CA SER A 36 -1.33 -13.15 -28.34
C SER A 36 -0.71 -14.24 -29.24
N ALA A 37 -0.31 -15.38 -28.66
CA ALA A 37 0.32 -16.49 -29.36
C ALA A 37 -0.65 -17.56 -29.89
N SER A 38 -1.92 -17.57 -29.46
CA SER A 38 -2.86 -18.68 -29.65
C SER A 38 -4.07 -18.37 -30.55
N VAL A 39 -3.88 -17.55 -31.60
CA VAL A 39 -4.96 -16.95 -32.41
C VAL A 39 -6.03 -17.97 -32.85
N ASN A 40 -7.26 -17.73 -32.38
CA ASN A 40 -8.53 -18.35 -32.79
C ASN A 40 -8.62 -19.88 -32.63
N ASN A 41 -8.12 -20.41 -31.51
CA ASN A 41 -8.34 -21.79 -31.11
C ASN A 41 -8.74 -21.89 -29.63
N GLU A 42 -9.07 -23.09 -29.18
CA GLU A 42 -9.50 -23.38 -27.79
C GLU A 42 -8.48 -22.92 -26.73
N SER A 43 -7.18 -22.87 -27.09
CA SER A 43 -6.13 -22.35 -26.20
C SER A 43 -6.26 -20.83 -26.00
N GLY A 44 -6.70 -20.09 -27.03
CA GLY A 44 -6.97 -18.65 -26.97
C GLY A 44 -8.14 -18.33 -26.05
N ASP A 45 -9.25 -19.07 -26.16
CA ASP A 45 -10.41 -18.94 -25.27
C ASP A 45 -10.03 -19.13 -23.80
N LYS A 46 -9.24 -20.17 -23.52
CA LYS A 46 -8.77 -20.47 -22.17
C LYS A 46 -7.84 -19.39 -21.63
N ALA A 47 -6.92 -18.89 -22.45
CA ALA A 47 -6.00 -17.83 -22.06
C ALA A 47 -6.75 -16.51 -21.78
N LEU A 48 -7.75 -16.17 -22.60
CA LEU A 48 -8.56 -14.96 -22.40
C LEU A 48 -9.42 -15.04 -21.15
N LYS A 49 -10.02 -16.21 -20.86
CA LYS A 49 -10.74 -16.46 -19.59
C LYS A 49 -9.82 -16.30 -18.38
N LYS A 50 -8.55 -16.72 -18.46
CA LYS A 50 -7.57 -16.47 -17.39
C LYS A 50 -7.32 -14.98 -17.20
N VAL A 51 -7.15 -14.21 -18.28
CA VAL A 51 -6.96 -12.75 -18.23
C VAL A 51 -8.14 -12.09 -17.50
N ILE A 52 -9.37 -12.41 -17.90
CA ILE A 52 -10.58 -11.88 -17.27
C ILE A 52 -10.61 -12.24 -15.79
N ASN A 53 -10.40 -13.52 -15.44
CA ASN A 53 -10.40 -13.96 -14.05
C ASN A 53 -9.33 -13.25 -13.20
N PHE A 54 -8.13 -12.99 -13.73
CA PHE A 54 -7.11 -12.23 -13.00
C PHE A 54 -7.52 -10.79 -12.75
N LEU A 55 -8.18 -10.14 -13.71
CA LEU A 55 -8.69 -8.78 -13.55
C LEU A 55 -9.83 -8.75 -12.53
N SER A 56 -10.76 -9.70 -12.57
CA SER A 56 -11.84 -9.83 -11.58
C SER A 56 -11.28 -10.03 -10.18
N LEU A 57 -10.26 -10.87 -10.00
CA LEU A 57 -9.59 -11.06 -8.71
C LEU A 57 -8.91 -9.78 -8.21
N GLN A 58 -8.27 -9.02 -9.10
CA GLN A 58 -7.67 -7.74 -8.74
C GLN A 58 -8.72 -6.72 -8.29
N ILE A 59 -9.85 -6.64 -9.01
CA ILE A 59 -10.96 -5.75 -8.65
C ILE A 59 -11.53 -6.11 -7.27
N ASP A 60 -11.74 -7.40 -7.01
CA ASP A 60 -12.22 -7.91 -5.72
C ASP A 60 -11.23 -7.60 -4.58
N ASP A 61 -9.93 -7.85 -4.79
CA ASP A 61 -8.88 -7.56 -3.81
C ASP A 61 -8.78 -6.06 -3.49
N LEU A 62 -8.90 -5.17 -4.50
CA LEU A 62 -8.94 -3.72 -4.31
C LEU A 62 -10.22 -3.27 -3.58
N THR A 63 -11.37 -3.82 -3.95
CA THR A 63 -12.67 -3.52 -3.31
C THR A 63 -12.64 -3.90 -1.83
N LYS A 64 -12.13 -5.09 -1.51
CA LYS A 64 -11.94 -5.54 -0.12
C LYS A 64 -10.97 -4.64 0.64
N SER A 65 -9.87 -4.23 -0.01
CA SER A 65 -8.89 -3.34 0.60
C SER A 65 -9.48 -1.97 0.93
N LEU A 66 -10.29 -1.40 0.04
CA LEU A 66 -10.99 -0.12 0.27
C LEU A 66 -12.01 -0.23 1.41
N ASN A 67 -12.81 -1.30 1.43
CA ASN A 67 -13.82 -1.52 2.48
C ASN A 67 -13.22 -1.85 3.85
N ALA A 68 -12.02 -2.41 3.90
CA ALA A 68 -11.32 -2.71 5.15
C ALA A 68 -10.83 -1.45 5.88
N ILE A 69 -10.73 -0.31 5.18
CA ILE A 69 -10.31 0.95 5.76
C ILE A 69 -11.36 1.44 6.76
N LYS A 70 -10.90 1.77 7.96
CA LYS A 70 -11.71 2.34 9.04
C LYS A 70 -11.18 3.72 9.42
N SER A 71 -12.07 4.56 9.94
CA SER A 71 -11.73 5.87 10.51
C SER A 71 -11.07 6.82 9.51
N ILE A 72 -11.79 7.14 8.43
CA ILE A 72 -11.39 8.13 7.41
C ILE A 72 -12.22 9.41 7.51
N SER A 73 -11.70 10.52 6.98
CA SER A 73 -12.43 11.79 6.89
C SER A 73 -13.57 11.71 5.87
N ALA A 74 -14.51 12.66 5.92
CA ALA A 74 -15.59 12.74 4.93
C ALA A 74 -15.06 12.93 3.49
N GLU A 75 -13.95 13.67 3.33
CA GLU A 75 -13.28 13.87 2.04
C GLU A 75 -12.68 12.55 1.51
N GLN A 76 -11.98 11.81 2.39
CA GLN A 76 -11.43 10.50 2.06
C GLN A 76 -12.53 9.46 1.79
N GLU A 77 -13.68 9.56 2.46
CA GLU A 77 -14.84 8.74 2.20
C GLU A 77 -15.39 8.99 0.79
N ALA A 78 -15.50 10.25 0.36
CA ALA A 78 -15.93 10.59 -0.99
C ALA A 78 -14.97 10.02 -2.05
N ILE A 79 -13.66 10.11 -1.83
CA ILE A 79 -12.64 9.51 -2.71
C ILE A 79 -12.78 7.98 -2.73
N ARG A 80 -12.98 7.34 -1.56
CA ARG A 80 -13.21 5.90 -1.47
C ARG A 80 -14.43 5.48 -2.28
N GLN A 81 -15.53 6.23 -2.18
CA GLN A 81 -16.76 5.91 -2.91
C GLN A 81 -16.57 6.04 -4.42
N ASP A 82 -15.92 7.09 -4.93
CA ASP A 82 -15.57 7.22 -6.36
C ASP A 82 -14.76 6.00 -6.86
N PHE A 83 -13.81 5.53 -6.06
CA PHE A 83 -13.03 4.34 -6.40
C PHE A 83 -13.84 3.04 -6.35
N LEU A 84 -14.75 2.88 -5.39
CA LEU A 84 -15.63 1.73 -5.31
C LEU A 84 -16.61 1.69 -6.50
N ASP A 85 -17.16 2.84 -6.88
CA ASP A 85 -18.06 2.96 -8.02
C ASP A 85 -17.34 2.59 -9.32
N PHE A 86 -16.11 3.11 -9.52
CA PHE A 86 -15.26 2.74 -10.65
C PHE A 86 -14.94 1.24 -10.72
N LEU A 87 -14.61 0.61 -9.58
CA LEU A 87 -14.32 -0.83 -9.51
C LEU A 87 -15.57 -1.67 -9.82
N ASN A 88 -16.74 -1.22 -9.35
CA ASN A 88 -18.02 -1.86 -9.65
C ASN A 88 -18.37 -1.78 -11.14
N GLU A 89 -18.17 -0.62 -11.77
CA GLU A 89 -18.33 -0.47 -13.22
C GLU A 89 -17.35 -1.35 -14.01
N SER A 90 -16.10 -1.44 -13.54
CA SER A 90 -15.07 -2.30 -14.13
C SER A 90 -15.45 -3.79 -14.01
N ALA A 91 -16.02 -4.21 -12.89
CA ALA A 91 -16.52 -5.58 -12.70
C ALA A 91 -17.66 -5.89 -13.69
N LYS A 92 -18.64 -4.98 -13.81
CA LYS A 92 -19.75 -5.11 -14.76
C LYS A 92 -19.28 -5.19 -16.20
N TYR A 93 -18.26 -4.40 -16.57
CA TYR A 93 -17.64 -4.48 -17.90
C TYR A 93 -17.09 -5.88 -18.16
N LEU A 94 -16.33 -6.45 -17.22
CA LEU A 94 -15.76 -7.80 -17.37
C LEU A 94 -16.83 -8.90 -17.41
N ASP A 95 -17.88 -8.79 -16.58
CA ASP A 95 -19.00 -9.75 -16.55
C ASP A 95 -19.80 -9.75 -17.86
N GLY A 96 -19.83 -8.60 -18.56
CA GLY A 96 -20.46 -8.46 -19.87
C GLY A 96 -19.67 -9.08 -21.02
N LEU A 97 -18.41 -9.49 -20.81
CA LEU A 97 -17.58 -10.08 -21.86
C LEU A 97 -17.97 -11.54 -22.09
N VAL A 98 -18.51 -11.83 -23.28
CA VAL A 98 -18.86 -13.19 -23.68
C VAL A 98 -17.66 -13.86 -24.37
N VAL A 99 -17.03 -14.84 -23.70
CA VAL A 99 -15.96 -15.66 -24.29
C VAL A 99 -16.49 -17.07 -24.58
N GLY A 100 -16.84 -17.33 -25.84
CA GLY A 100 -17.36 -18.62 -26.30
C GLY A 100 -16.94 -18.99 -27.73
N SER A 101 -17.35 -20.18 -28.17
CA SER A 101 -17.05 -20.70 -29.50
C SER A 101 -17.53 -19.75 -30.60
N GLY A 102 -16.61 -19.27 -31.44
CA GLY A 102 -16.89 -18.31 -32.52
C GLY A 102 -16.62 -16.84 -32.17
N SER A 103 -16.16 -16.55 -30.95
CA SER A 103 -15.70 -15.20 -30.60
C SER A 103 -14.43 -14.85 -31.36
N ASP A 104 -14.30 -13.61 -31.82
CA ASP A 104 -13.01 -13.09 -32.29
C ASP A 104 -12.13 -12.81 -31.07
N ILE A 105 -11.41 -13.84 -30.63
CA ILE A 105 -10.55 -13.81 -29.44
C ILE A 105 -9.49 -12.72 -29.56
N LYS A 106 -8.98 -12.47 -30.78
CA LYS A 106 -7.99 -11.43 -31.02
C LYS A 106 -8.60 -10.03 -30.86
N ALA A 107 -9.79 -9.81 -31.39
CA ALA A 107 -10.50 -8.54 -31.20
C ALA A 107 -10.80 -8.29 -29.72
N LEU A 108 -11.33 -9.29 -29.01
CA LEU A 108 -11.69 -9.16 -27.60
C LEU A 108 -10.45 -8.94 -26.71
N ALA A 109 -9.35 -9.62 -27.00
CA ALA A 109 -8.08 -9.40 -26.31
C ALA A 109 -7.57 -7.96 -26.49
N ASN A 110 -7.65 -7.43 -27.70
CA ASN A 110 -7.26 -6.05 -27.99
C ASN A 110 -8.16 -5.04 -27.28
N GLU A 111 -9.47 -5.29 -27.24
CA GLU A 111 -10.43 -4.44 -26.53
C GLU A 111 -10.09 -4.38 -25.03
N ILE A 112 -9.92 -5.53 -24.37
CA ILE A 112 -9.52 -5.60 -22.96
C ILE A 112 -8.18 -4.89 -22.75
N ASN A 113 -7.20 -5.12 -23.62
CA ASN A 113 -5.89 -4.48 -23.46
C ASN A 113 -5.97 -2.96 -23.61
N ASN A 114 -6.73 -2.45 -24.58
CA ASN A 114 -6.94 -1.02 -24.79
C ASN A 114 -7.67 -0.38 -23.61
N TRP A 115 -8.73 -1.01 -23.11
CA TRP A 115 -9.42 -0.55 -21.90
C TRP A 115 -8.47 -0.51 -20.68
N ARG A 116 -7.61 -1.53 -20.54
CA ARG A 116 -6.63 -1.61 -19.45
C ARG A 116 -5.64 -0.45 -19.47
N GLU A 117 -4.98 -0.24 -20.61
CA GLU A 117 -3.91 0.74 -20.71
C GLU A 117 -4.44 2.18 -20.67
N ASN A 118 -5.61 2.43 -21.26
CA ASN A 118 -6.13 3.79 -21.41
C ASN A 118 -6.96 4.27 -20.21
N ALA A 119 -7.60 3.37 -19.46
CA ALA A 119 -8.50 3.76 -18.36
C ALA A 119 -8.19 3.03 -17.05
N TYR A 120 -8.19 1.70 -17.06
CA TYR A 120 -8.19 0.92 -15.81
C TYR A 120 -6.87 1.03 -15.03
N ASN A 121 -5.72 0.88 -15.69
CA ASN A 121 -4.41 0.96 -15.03
C ASN A 121 -4.20 2.32 -14.35
N GLN A 122 -4.67 3.41 -14.98
CA GLN A 122 -4.54 4.76 -14.42
C GLN A 122 -5.33 4.92 -13.12
N ARG A 123 -6.59 4.45 -13.10
CA ARG A 123 -7.44 4.50 -11.90
C ARG A 123 -6.92 3.56 -10.81
N VAL A 124 -6.50 2.34 -11.15
CA VAL A 124 -5.88 1.39 -10.20
C VAL A 124 -4.62 1.96 -9.55
N ASN A 125 -3.80 2.70 -10.30
CA ASN A 125 -2.62 3.37 -9.72
C ASN A 125 -3.01 4.38 -8.64
N LYS A 126 -4.07 5.18 -8.87
CA LYS A 126 -4.59 6.15 -7.88
C LYS A 126 -5.20 5.47 -6.66
N ILE A 127 -5.94 4.38 -6.86
CA ILE A 127 -6.48 3.55 -5.77
C ILE A 127 -5.34 3.03 -4.90
N THR A 128 -4.28 2.52 -5.53
CA THR A 128 -3.11 1.99 -4.82
C THR A 128 -2.42 3.09 -4.00
N GLU A 129 -2.23 4.27 -4.57
CA GLU A 129 -1.64 5.43 -3.88
C GLU A 129 -2.48 5.89 -2.69
N PHE A 130 -3.80 5.93 -2.84
CA PHE A 130 -4.72 6.22 -1.76
C PHE A 130 -4.62 5.21 -0.60
N LEU A 131 -4.63 3.91 -0.93
CA LEU A 131 -4.44 2.84 0.06
C LEU A 131 -3.11 2.98 0.79
N MET A 132 -2.02 3.25 0.07
CA MET A 132 -0.67 3.41 0.61
C MET A 132 -0.59 4.58 1.62
N VAL A 133 -1.20 5.73 1.31
CA VAL A 133 -1.21 6.89 2.21
C VAL A 133 -1.96 6.57 3.51
N LEU A 134 -3.14 5.96 3.41
CA LEU A 134 -3.95 5.61 4.59
C LEU A 134 -3.29 4.54 5.47
N GLN A 135 -2.65 3.54 4.85
CA GLN A 135 -1.84 2.56 5.56
C GLN A 135 -0.67 3.20 6.29
N THR A 136 0.03 4.14 5.63
CA THR A 136 1.15 4.87 6.24
C THR A 136 0.70 5.69 7.44
N LYS A 137 -0.46 6.36 7.36
CA LYS A 137 -1.06 7.07 8.51
C LYS A 137 -1.31 6.15 9.70
N SER A 138 -1.86 4.95 9.46
CA SER A 138 -2.12 3.97 10.52
C SER A 138 -0.82 3.48 11.17
N LEU A 139 0.21 3.21 10.37
CA LEU A 139 1.54 2.84 10.87
C LEU A 139 2.18 3.95 11.69
N LEU A 140 2.11 5.19 11.22
CA LEU A 140 2.63 6.35 11.92
C LEU A 140 1.95 6.52 13.28
N LYS A 141 0.61 6.47 13.33
CA LYS A 141 -0.15 6.53 14.59
C LYS A 141 0.28 5.45 15.59
N THR A 142 0.56 4.24 15.09
CA THR A 142 1.06 3.13 15.91
C THR A 142 2.46 3.43 16.45
N ALA A 143 3.33 3.97 15.60
CA ALA A 143 4.69 4.37 15.97
C ALA A 143 4.70 5.52 16.99
N ASP A 144 3.84 6.53 16.84
CA ASP A 144 3.70 7.65 17.79
C ASP A 144 3.19 7.14 19.15
N THR A 145 2.19 6.27 19.15
CA THR A 145 1.70 5.63 20.38
C THR A 145 2.82 4.86 21.08
N ARG A 146 3.70 4.23 20.31
CA ARG A 146 4.86 3.51 20.85
C ARG A 146 5.92 4.47 21.39
N LEU A 147 6.21 5.55 20.68
CA LEU A 147 7.14 6.60 21.10
C LEU A 147 6.70 7.17 22.46
N VAL A 148 5.43 7.56 22.60
CA VAL A 148 4.87 8.09 23.86
C VAL A 148 5.12 7.13 25.03
N LYS A 149 4.83 5.84 24.83
CA LYS A 149 5.06 4.80 25.87
C LYS A 149 6.54 4.65 26.22
N ILE A 150 7.42 4.64 25.23
CA ILE A 150 8.87 4.58 25.46
C ILE A 150 9.33 5.82 26.26
N GLY A 151 8.83 7.00 25.91
CA GLY A 151 9.14 8.25 26.63
C GLY A 151 8.72 8.18 28.09
N SER A 152 7.50 7.72 28.38
CA SER A 152 7.02 7.50 29.76
C SER A 152 7.88 6.50 30.52
N ASP A 153 8.26 5.38 29.88
CA ASP A 153 9.11 4.36 30.51
C ASP A 153 10.52 4.89 30.80
N LEU A 154 11.12 5.63 29.87
CA LEU A 154 12.45 6.25 30.06
C LEU A 154 12.44 7.26 31.20
N ALA A 155 11.40 8.10 31.30
CA ALA A 155 11.25 9.05 32.40
C ALA A 155 11.21 8.33 33.75
N ARG A 156 10.36 7.29 33.87
CA ARG A 156 10.27 6.49 35.10
C ARG A 156 11.59 5.82 35.48
N LEU A 157 12.32 5.26 34.52
CA LEU A 157 13.62 4.62 34.78
C LEU A 157 14.68 5.62 35.24
N ARG A 158 14.61 6.87 34.77
CA ARG A 158 15.48 7.97 35.23
C ARG A 158 15.12 8.38 36.66
N ASP A 159 13.84 8.52 36.97
CA ASP A 159 13.37 8.88 38.32
C ASP A 159 13.80 7.83 39.37
N LEU A 160 13.77 6.56 38.98
CA LEU A 160 14.26 5.43 39.78
C LEU A 160 15.79 5.32 39.83
N LYS A 161 16.53 6.20 39.13
CA LYS A 161 18.00 6.19 39.02
C LYS A 161 18.58 4.87 38.46
N ILE A 162 17.77 4.11 37.72
CA ILE A 162 18.15 2.86 37.04
C ILE A 162 18.86 3.19 35.72
N LEU A 163 18.28 4.10 34.94
CA LEU A 163 18.86 4.55 33.69
C LEU A 163 19.86 5.68 33.95
N LYS A 164 21.14 5.41 33.70
CA LYS A 164 22.25 6.35 33.88
C LYS A 164 22.89 6.80 32.56
N ASP A 165 22.49 6.18 31.45
CA ASP A 165 23.07 6.39 30.11
C ASP A 165 22.18 7.33 29.28
N ASP A 166 22.76 8.42 28.79
CA ASP A 166 22.11 9.41 27.94
C ASP A 166 21.84 8.88 26.52
N LYS A 167 22.48 7.78 26.11
CA LYS A 167 22.28 7.15 24.80
C LYS A 167 20.82 6.78 24.55
N ALA A 168 20.10 6.28 25.56
CA ALA A 168 18.69 5.95 25.41
C ALA A 168 17.83 7.20 25.13
N GLN A 169 18.16 8.32 25.76
CA GLN A 169 17.49 9.60 25.50
C GLN A 169 17.84 10.16 24.13
N PHE A 170 19.09 10.04 23.69
CA PHE A 170 19.52 10.43 22.35
C PHE A 170 18.74 9.66 21.27
N LEU A 171 18.68 8.34 21.36
CA LEU A 171 17.94 7.49 20.41
C LEU A 171 16.44 7.78 20.43
N PHE A 172 15.88 8.12 21.60
CA PHE A 172 14.49 8.55 21.73
C PHE A 172 14.23 9.85 20.95
N ASN A 173 15.10 10.85 21.12
CA ASN A 173 15.00 12.12 20.40
C ASN A 173 15.15 11.94 18.89
N GLU A 174 16.10 11.11 18.44
CA GLU A 174 16.23 10.75 17.01
C GLU A 174 14.94 10.10 16.47
N SER A 175 14.35 9.19 17.25
CA SER A 175 13.10 8.53 16.85
C SER A 175 11.96 9.53 16.68
N ASN A 176 11.85 10.52 17.58
CA ASN A 176 10.85 11.58 17.46
C ASN A 176 11.03 12.40 16.17
N ILE A 177 12.26 12.82 15.87
CA ILE A 177 12.57 13.56 14.63
C ILE A 177 12.19 12.76 13.39
N LEU A 178 12.49 11.45 13.38
CA LEU A 178 12.13 10.56 12.28
C LEU A 178 10.62 10.45 12.10
N LEU A 179 9.85 10.31 13.18
CA LEU A 179 8.39 10.19 13.10
C LEU A 179 7.71 11.51 12.71
N VAL A 180 8.21 12.66 13.19
CA VAL A 180 7.74 13.98 12.73
C VAL A 180 7.94 14.12 11.21
N ALA A 181 9.15 13.82 10.71
CA ALA A 181 9.43 13.88 9.28
C ALA A 181 8.57 12.89 8.46
N ALA A 182 8.26 11.70 9.01
CA ALA A 182 7.33 10.77 8.38
C ALA A 182 5.91 11.32 8.31
N GLY A 183 5.46 12.03 9.36
CA GLY A 183 4.19 12.74 9.38
C GLY A 183 4.10 13.81 8.30
N ASP A 184 5.12 14.64 8.17
CA ASP A 184 5.17 15.69 7.15
C ASP A 184 5.09 15.12 5.73
N LEU A 185 5.84 14.04 5.45
CA LEU A 185 5.81 13.36 4.15
C LEU A 185 4.44 12.72 3.87
N THR A 186 3.81 12.14 4.90
CA THR A 186 2.48 11.52 4.77
C THR A 186 1.41 12.57 4.49
N ASN A 187 1.47 13.72 5.16
CA ASN A 187 0.57 14.85 4.93
C ASN A 187 0.75 15.44 3.53
N GLN A 188 1.99 15.53 3.04
CA GLN A 188 2.26 15.95 1.66
C GLN A 188 1.66 14.97 0.64
N ALA A 189 1.82 13.67 0.88
CA ALA A 189 1.26 12.62 0.01
C ALA A 189 -0.27 12.68 -0.04
N GLU A 190 -0.91 12.91 1.11
CA GLU A 190 -2.36 13.10 1.20
C GLU A 190 -2.83 14.36 0.46
N LEU A 191 -2.14 15.48 0.64
CA LEU A 191 -2.49 16.73 -0.05
C LEU A 191 -2.47 16.54 -1.57
N GLN A 192 -1.46 15.81 -2.09
CA GLN A 192 -1.36 15.49 -3.51
C GLN A 192 -2.53 14.64 -4.02
N LEU A 193 -3.10 13.75 -3.20
CA LEU A 193 -4.28 12.97 -3.56
C LEU A 193 -5.54 13.83 -3.69
N SER A 194 -5.65 14.89 -2.88
CA SER A 194 -6.83 15.77 -2.84
C SER A 194 -6.81 16.86 -3.93
N THR A 195 -5.65 17.26 -4.43
CA THR A 195 -5.55 18.23 -5.55
C THR A 195 -5.72 17.55 -6.91
N THR A 196 -6.87 17.78 -7.56
CA THR A 196 -7.19 17.30 -8.92
C THR A 196 -6.27 17.86 -10.03
N THR A 197 -5.47 18.88 -9.74
CA THR A 197 -4.65 19.57 -10.75
C THR A 197 -3.27 18.93 -10.89
N ILE A 198 -3.16 18.01 -11.84
CA ILE A 198 -1.87 17.49 -12.31
C ILE A 198 -1.19 18.60 -13.13
N ILE A 199 -0.43 19.46 -12.47
CA ILE A 199 0.76 20.02 -13.12
C ILE A 199 1.84 18.99 -12.85
N MET A 200 2.19 18.19 -13.87
CA MET A 200 3.39 17.34 -13.85
C MET A 200 4.61 18.27 -13.80
N ASP A 201 4.93 18.75 -12.61
CA ASP A 201 6.24 19.29 -12.31
C ASP A 201 7.15 18.09 -12.04
N GLU A 202 7.95 17.70 -13.03
CA GLU A 202 8.90 16.57 -12.96
C GLU A 202 9.91 16.71 -11.81
N ARG A 203 9.97 17.86 -11.13
CA ARG A 203 10.84 18.10 -9.98
C ARG A 203 10.20 17.75 -8.63
N LYS A 204 8.89 17.51 -8.57
CA LYS A 204 8.20 17.18 -7.31
C LYS A 204 8.13 15.66 -7.09
N PRO A 205 8.46 15.17 -5.88
CA PRO A 205 8.30 13.76 -5.55
C PRO A 205 6.81 13.37 -5.62
N GLY A 206 6.51 12.30 -6.36
CA GLY A 206 5.15 11.76 -6.45
C GLY A 206 4.70 11.08 -5.16
N VAL A 207 3.39 10.82 -5.03
CA VAL A 207 2.76 10.21 -3.84
C VAL A 207 3.49 8.96 -3.37
N ARG A 208 3.86 8.06 -4.29
CA ARG A 208 4.59 6.83 -3.94
C ARG A 208 5.94 7.10 -3.30
N ASP A 209 6.72 8.02 -3.86
CA ASP A 209 8.05 8.38 -3.32
C ASP A 209 7.93 8.99 -1.92
N LEU A 210 6.94 9.87 -1.71
CA LEU A 210 6.64 10.44 -0.40
C LEU A 210 6.28 9.34 0.62
N VAL A 211 5.41 8.41 0.24
CA VAL A 211 5.06 7.26 1.09
C VAL A 211 6.28 6.39 1.39
N PHE A 212 7.10 6.04 0.39
CA PHE A 212 8.29 5.22 0.60
C PHE A 212 9.28 5.90 1.56
N LYS A 213 9.49 7.21 1.42
CA LYS A 213 10.32 7.99 2.33
C LYS A 213 9.73 7.98 3.74
N ALA A 214 8.42 8.20 3.89
CA ALA A 214 7.76 8.15 5.20
C ALA A 214 7.91 6.79 5.87
N LEU A 215 7.64 5.69 5.16
CA LEU A 215 7.80 4.32 5.67
C LEU A 215 9.25 4.02 6.08
N THR A 216 10.22 4.49 5.31
CA THR A 216 11.65 4.36 5.65
C THR A 216 11.97 5.06 6.97
N LYS A 217 11.43 6.26 7.20
CA LYS A 217 11.61 6.99 8.46
C LYS A 217 10.96 6.27 9.63
N ILE A 218 9.74 5.75 9.47
CA ILE A 218 9.09 4.94 10.51
C ILE A 218 9.92 3.69 10.82
N GLN A 219 10.41 2.98 9.80
CA GLN A 219 11.28 1.82 9.98
C GLN A 219 12.56 2.18 10.77
N GLN A 220 13.18 3.31 10.45
CA GLN A 220 14.37 3.80 11.17
C GLN A 220 14.04 4.08 12.64
N ALA A 221 12.90 4.70 12.95
CA ALA A 221 12.46 4.92 14.33
C ALA A 221 12.26 3.59 15.08
N TYR A 222 11.70 2.57 14.45
CA TYR A 222 11.60 1.23 15.06
C TYR A 222 12.95 0.58 15.34
N LYS A 223 13.95 0.76 14.48
CA LYS A 223 15.32 0.29 14.77
C LYS A 223 15.84 0.93 16.06
N ARG A 224 15.64 2.24 16.22
CA ARG A 224 16.00 2.97 17.45
C ARG A 224 15.22 2.49 18.67
N PHE A 225 13.92 2.19 18.54
CA PHE A 225 13.14 1.59 19.63
C PHE A 225 13.72 0.26 20.13
N ILE A 226 14.22 -0.58 19.21
CA ILE A 226 14.86 -1.84 19.55
C ILE A 226 16.20 -1.61 20.26
N GLU A 227 17.00 -0.66 19.76
CA GLU A 227 18.26 -0.27 20.40
C GLU A 227 18.04 0.24 21.83
N ILE A 228 17.04 1.10 22.06
CA ILE A 228 16.64 1.55 23.40
C ILE A 228 16.28 0.36 24.29
N SER A 229 15.52 -0.61 23.78
CA SER A 229 15.17 -1.81 24.53
C SER A 229 16.40 -2.65 24.91
N GLY A 230 17.43 -2.70 24.06
CA GLY A 230 18.68 -3.40 24.34
C GLY A 230 19.52 -2.74 25.42
N ILE A 231 19.46 -1.41 25.55
CA ILE A 231 20.13 -0.66 26.62
C ILE A 231 19.46 -0.96 27.98
N ILE A 232 18.13 -1.00 28.02
CA ILE A 232 17.37 -1.19 29.25
C ILE A 232 17.43 -2.64 29.75
N LEU A 233 17.44 -3.61 28.83
CA LEU A 233 17.50 -5.04 29.14
C LEU A 233 18.78 -5.63 28.54
N PRO A 234 19.96 -5.37 29.14
CA PRO A 234 21.17 -6.05 28.71
C PRO A 234 20.95 -7.56 28.86
N ARG A 235 21.07 -8.29 27.75
CA ARG A 235 21.03 -9.76 27.82
C ARG A 235 22.24 -10.22 28.63
N PRO A 236 22.06 -11.21 29.53
CA PRO A 236 23.17 -11.81 30.26
C PRO A 236 24.17 -12.48 29.32
#